data_AF-A0A9D9Q690-F1
#
_entry.id   AF-A0A9D9Q690-F1
#
_cell.length_a   1.000
_cell.length_b   1.000
_cell.length_c   1.000
_cell.angle_alpha   90.00
_cell.angle_beta   90.00
_cell.angle_gamma   90.00
#
_symmetry.space_group_name_H-M   'P 1'
#
loop_
_entity.id
_entity.type
_entity.pdbx_description
1 polymer ?
#
loop_
_entity_poly.entity_id
_entity_poly.type
_entity_poly.pdbx_seq_one_letter_code
_entity_poly.pdbx_strand_id
1 'polypeptide(L)' 'MNNFKDSIGILLMIIGAIILVLSYFLGWNNNNAVQAAGLLFVIGGIVVYVLTNKKNQESKD' A
#
# COMPACT_ATOMS: atom_id res chain seq x y z
N MET A 1 9.29 14.39 14.13
CA MET A 1 9.13 15.14 12.87
C MET A 1 8.15 14.37 12.02
N ASN A 2 6.97 14.94 11.72
CA ASN A 2 5.89 14.21 11.05
C ASN A 2 6.22 14.08 9.57
N ASN A 3 7.06 13.09 9.24
CA ASN A 3 7.42 12.78 7.86
C ASN A 3 6.29 11.97 7.25
N PHE A 4 5.19 12.64 6.90
CA PHE A 4 4.06 12.02 6.19
C PHE A 4 4.55 11.20 4.99
N LYS A 5 5.58 11.70 4.28
CA LYS A 5 6.25 11.04 3.16
C LYS A 5 6.88 9.69 3.53
N ASP A 6 7.40 9.53 4.75
CA ASP A 6 8.00 8.28 5.22
C ASP A 6 6.92 7.22 5.50
N SER A 7 5.68 7.64 5.75
CA SER A 7 4.55 6.76 6.03
C SER A 7 3.63 6.52 4.82
N ILE A 8 3.88 7.14 3.67
CA ILE A 8 3.04 7.00 2.45
C ILE A 8 2.94 5.54 2.00
N GLY A 9 4.05 4.80 2.00
CA GLY A 9 4.05 3.40 1.59
C GLY A 9 3.16 2.53 2.48
N ILE A 10 3.20 2.77 3.79
CA ILE A 10 2.34 2.10 4.77
C ILE A 10 0.87 2.45 4.54
N LEU A 11 0.57 3.73 4.30
CA LEU A 11 -0.79 4.19 4.04
C LEU A 11 -1.39 3.53 2.78
N LEU A 12 -0.61 3.44 1.70
CA LEU A 12 -1.02 2.75 0.47
C LEU A 12 -1.34 1.27 0.72
N MET A 13 -0.50 0.58 1.51
CA MET A 13 -0.75 -0.83 1.87
C MET A 13 -2.06 -0.99 2.65
N ILE A 14 -2.31 -0.11 3.62
CA ILE A 14 -3.54 -0.15 4.44
C ILE A 14 -4.77 0.07 3.55
N ILE A 15 -4.73 1.05 2.64
CA ILE A 15 -5.83 1.31 1.70
C ILE A 15 -6.09 0.08 0.81
N GLY A 16 -5.04 -0.51 0.24
CA GLY A 16 -5.17 -1.73 -0.57
C GLY A 16 -5.77 -2.90 0.20
N ALA A 17 -5.33 -3.11 1.44
CA ALA A 17 -5.88 -4.15 2.32
C ALA A 17 -7.37 -3.91 2.64
N ILE A 18 -7.75 -2.66 2.94
CA ILE A 18 -9.15 -2.29 3.19
C ILE A 18 -10.01 -2.57 1.95
N ILE A 19 -9.55 -2.21 0.75
CA ILE A 19 -10.28 -2.49 -0.50
C ILE A 19 -10.52 -3.99 -0.68
N LEU A 20 -9.50 -4.83 -0.41
CA LEU A 20 -9.64 -6.28 -0.53
C LEU A 20 -10.60 -6.87 0.52
N VAL A 21 -10.52 -6.40 1.77
CA VAL A 21 -11.42 -6.83 2.85
C VAL A 21 -12.87 -6.40 2.55
N LEU A 22 -13.08 -5.15 2.13
CA LEU A 22 -14.40 -4.65 1.74
C LEU A 22 -14.95 -5.38 0.52
N SER A 23 -14.09 -5.72 -0.46
CA SER A 23 -14.48 -6.51 -1.63
C SER A 23 -15.12 -7.83 -1.23
N TYR A 24 -14.60 -8.47 -0.18
CA TYR A 24 -15.21 -9.69 0.38
C TYR A 24 -16.60 -9.43 0.98
N PHE A 25 -16.74 -8.41 1.83
CA PHE A 25 -18.01 -8.09 2.49
C PHE A 25 -19.10 -7.58 1.53
N LEU A 26 -18.70 -6.90 0.46
CA LEU A 26 -19.61 -6.35 -0.56
C LEU A 26 -19.92 -7.35 -1.68
N GLY A 27 -19.38 -8.58 -1.62
CA GLY A 27 -19.61 -9.62 -2.63
C GLY A 27 -18.93 -9.34 -3.98
N TRP A 28 -17.91 -8.48 -4.00
CA TRP A 28 -17.11 -8.14 -5.19
C TRP A 28 -16.05 -9.20 -5.52
N ASN A 29 -16.20 -10.43 -5.02
CA ASN A 29 -15.30 -11.56 -5.23
C ASN A 29 -15.18 -12.00 -6.70
N ASN A 30 -16.12 -11.62 -7.56
CA ASN A 30 -16.04 -11.86 -9.01
C ASN A 30 -15.63 -10.60 -9.80
N ASN A 31 -15.38 -9.48 -9.12
CA ASN A 31 -14.91 -8.25 -9.75
C ASN A 31 -13.38 -8.22 -9.75
N ASN A 32 -12.79 -8.82 -10.79
CA ASN A 32 -11.34 -8.89 -10.95
C ASN A 32 -10.68 -7.52 -11.00
N ALA A 33 -11.37 -6.48 -11.47
CA ALA A 33 -10.83 -5.13 -11.49
C ALA A 33 -10.63 -4.58 -10.07
N VAL A 34 -11.58 -4.81 -9.16
CA VAL A 34 -11.46 -4.40 -7.75
C VAL A 34 -10.35 -5.16 -7.04
N GLN A 35 -10.27 -6.48 -7.26
CA GLN A 35 -9.21 -7.30 -6.64
C GLN A 35 -7.83 -6.94 -7.18
N ALA A 36 -7.70 -6.75 -8.49
CA ALA A 36 -6.46 -6.31 -9.11
C ALA A 36 -6.04 -4.93 -8.60
N ALA A 37 -6.98 -3.98 -8.49
CA ALA A 37 -6.70 -2.67 -7.92
C ALA A 37 -6.22 -2.78 -6.47
N GLY A 38 -6.93 -3.51 -5.61
CA GLY A 38 -6.52 -3.72 -4.22
C GLY A 38 -5.12 -4.34 -4.10
N LEU A 39 -4.83 -5.35 -4.91
CA LEU A 39 -3.52 -5.99 -4.96
C LEU A 39 -2.42 -5.04 -5.43
N LEU A 40 -2.68 -4.24 -6.47
CA LEU A 40 -1.74 -3.23 -6.96
C LEU A 40 -1.44 -2.15 -5.92
N PHE A 41 -2.44 -1.74 -5.14
CA PHE A 41 -2.24 -0.80 -4.03
C PHE A 41 -1.34 -1.39 -2.94
N VAL A 42 -1.52 -2.66 -2.59
CA VAL A 42 -0.66 -3.34 -1.61
C VAL A 42 0.77 -3.44 -2.14
N ILE A 43 0.96 -3.98 -3.34
CA ILE A 43 2.29 -4.14 -3.94
C ILE A 43 2.99 -2.79 -4.12
N GLY A 44 2.28 -1.79 -4.66
CA GLY A 44 2.81 -0.44 -4.83
C GLY A 44 3.19 0.20 -3.49
N GLY A 45 2.37 0.01 -2.45
CA GLY A 45 2.69 0.46 -1.10
C GLY A 45 3.96 -0.16 -0.53
N ILE A 46 4.16 -1.48 -0.72
CA ILE A 46 5.39 -2.19 -0.32
C ILE A 46 6.60 -1.60 -1.04
N VAL A 47 6.53 -1.41 -2.36
CA VAL A 47 7.63 -0.86 -3.16
C VAL A 47 8.00 0.54 -2.68
N VAL A 48 7.01 1.42 -2.50
CA VAL A 48 7.24 2.79 -2.01
C VAL A 48 7.83 2.77 -0.60
N TYR A 49 7.36 1.89 0.28
CA TYR A 49 7.89 1.74 1.63
C TYR A 49 9.35 1.31 1.61
N VAL A 50 9.71 0.28 0.83
CA VAL A 50 11.09 -0.21 0.73
C VAL A 50 12.01 0.86 0.17
N LEU A 51 11.62 1.53 -0.93
CA LEU A 51 12.44 2.59 -1.55
C LEU A 51 12.64 3.78 -0.60
N THR A 52 11.60 4.16 0.13
CA THR A 52 11.69 5.29 1.07
C THR A 52 12.58 4.95 2.26
N ASN A 53 12.45 3.74 2.82
CA ASN A 53 13.32 3.31 3.91
C ASN A 53 14.77 3.16 3.49
N LYS A 54 15.03 2.62 2.29
CA LYS A 54 16.40 2.49 1.77
C LYS A 54 17.07 3.86 1.63
N LYS A 55 16.37 4.85 1.05
CA LYS A 55 16.87 6.22 0.94
C LYS A 55 17.14 6.87 2.30
N ASN A 56 16.27 6.60 3.28
CA ASN A 56 16.42 7.13 4.64
C ASN A 56 17.57 6.47 5.42
N GLN A 57 17.98 5.25 5.06
CA GLN A 57 19.18 4.62 5.58
C GLN A 57 20.45 5.24 4.96
N GLU A 58 20.50 5.36 3.63
CA GLU A 58 21.65 5.95 2.92
C GLU A 58 21.91 7.42 3.30
N SER A 59 20.89 8.19 3.67
CA SER A 59 21.06 9.58 4.12
C SER A 59 21.65 9.73 5.54
N LYS A 60 21.79 8.63 6.29
CA LYS A 60 22.32 8.64 7.67
C LYS A 60 23.79 8.19 7.74
N ASP A 61 24.33 7.67 6.65
CA ASP A 61 25.74 7.30 6.47
C ASP A 61 26.54 8.47 5.87
#